data_AF-A0A367M513-F1
#
_entry.id   AF-A0A367M513-F1
#
_cell.length_a   1.000
_cell.length_b   1.000
_cell.length_c   1.000
_cell.angle_alpha   90.00
_cell.angle_beta   90.00
_cell.angle_gamma   90.00
#
_symmetry.space_group_name_H-M   'P 1'
#
loop_
_entity.id
_entity.type
_entity.pdbx_description
1 polymer ?
#
loop_
_entity_poly.entity_id
_entity_poly.type
_entity_poly.pdbx_seq_one_letter_code
_entity_poly.pdbx_strand_id
1 'polypeptide(L)'
;MTVALNTQFTYPQVVIQSAVQFPAGHYVELDDIAFEANGLGRKVVQAQSVTAHGKEFSVGYLNVDGTGYVPIQDSARPVDLGDLDSITRDNADLFRALHQAFGGAADSYSHLELVVALRSATHQGIAPLNSAELKR
;
A
#
# COMPACT_ATOMS: atom_id res chain seq x y z
N MET A 1 -7.25 17.53 -6.57
CA MET A 1 -7.24 18.39 -5.37
C MET A 1 -5.99 18.04 -4.59
N THR A 2 -4.97 18.89 -4.60
CA THR A 2 -3.68 18.62 -3.95
C THR A 2 -3.88 18.82 -2.45
N VAL A 3 -3.89 17.74 -1.67
CA VAL A 3 -3.89 17.86 -0.20
C VAL A 3 -2.56 18.52 0.16
N ALA A 4 -2.62 19.78 0.58
CA ALA A 4 -1.46 20.44 1.17
C ALA A 4 -1.21 19.77 2.52
N LEU A 5 -0.36 18.75 2.52
CA LEU A 5 0.13 18.13 3.74
C LEU A 5 0.77 19.24 4.55
N ASN A 6 0.16 19.59 5.67
CA ASN A 6 0.52 20.72 6.53
C ASN A 6 1.84 20.48 7.28
N THR A 7 2.73 19.65 6.73
CA THR A 7 3.97 19.19 7.32
C THR A 7 5.12 19.73 6.48
N GLN A 8 5.92 20.61 7.08
CA GLN A 8 7.24 20.90 6.53
C GLN A 8 8.06 19.60 6.65
N PHE A 9 8.19 18.91 5.52
CA PHE A 9 8.98 17.69 5.42
C PHE A 9 10.47 18.00 5.60
N THR A 10 10.98 17.84 6.83
CA THR A 10 12.39 18.04 7.15
C THR A 10 13.14 16.71 7.07
N TYR A 11 13.36 16.23 5.85
CA TYR A 11 14.19 15.05 5.64
C TYR A 11 15.66 15.42 5.41
N PRO A 12 16.62 14.65 5.93
CA PRO A 12 18.03 14.82 5.57
C PRO A 12 18.23 14.73 4.05
N GLN A 13 19.11 15.56 3.48
CA GLN A 13 19.35 15.60 2.04
C GLN A 13 19.76 14.24 1.46
N VAL A 14 20.53 13.44 2.22
CA VAL A 14 20.92 12.07 1.82
C VAL A 14 19.70 11.15 1.65
N VAL A 15 18.68 11.29 2.49
CA VAL A 15 17.44 10.51 2.40
C VAL A 15 16.67 10.92 1.15
N ILE A 16 16.52 12.23 0.93
CA ILE A 16 15.85 12.78 -0.26
C ILE A 16 16.53 12.31 -1.54
N GLN A 17 17.87 12.27 -1.59
CA GLN A 17 18.61 11.79 -2.76
C GLN A 17 18.29 10.34 -3.10
N SER A 18 18.15 9.46 -2.10
CA SER A 18 17.75 8.05 -2.27
C SER A 18 16.25 7.81 -2.46
N ALA A 19 15.42 8.83 -2.25
CA ALA A 19 13.97 8.70 -2.39
C ALA A 19 13.57 8.55 -3.85
N VAL A 20 12.57 7.73 -4.12
CA VAL A 20 12.05 7.46 -5.48
C VAL A 20 10.68 8.08 -5.67
N GLN A 21 10.27 8.24 -6.93
CA GLN A 21 8.98 8.82 -7.31
C GLN A 21 8.06 7.73 -7.88
N PHE A 22 6.84 7.71 -7.38
CA PHE A 22 5.70 6.93 -7.82
C PHE A 22 4.49 7.84 -8.04
N PRO A 23 3.53 7.47 -8.89
CA PRO A 23 2.30 8.23 -9.05
C PRO A 23 1.53 8.31 -7.72
N ALA A 24 0.97 9.48 -7.41
CA ALA A 24 0.20 9.67 -6.18
C ALA A 24 -1.05 8.78 -6.18
N GLY A 25 -1.34 8.16 -5.03
CA GLY A 25 -2.46 7.24 -4.86
C GLY A 25 -2.15 5.78 -5.19
N HIS A 26 -1.01 5.48 -5.83
CA HIS A 26 -0.55 4.11 -6.06
C HIS A 26 -0.18 3.43 -4.75
N TYR A 27 -0.39 2.12 -4.68
CA TYR A 27 0.10 1.28 -3.59
C TYR A 27 1.49 0.74 -3.93
N VAL A 28 2.38 0.75 -2.94
CA VAL A 28 3.77 0.33 -3.12
C VAL A 28 4.13 -0.67 -2.03
N GLU A 29 4.71 -1.79 -2.43
CA GLU A 29 5.30 -2.77 -1.52
C GLU A 29 6.77 -2.47 -1.26
N LEU A 30 7.17 -2.50 0.01
CA LEU A 30 8.49 -2.15 0.50
C LEU A 30 9.06 -3.28 1.35
N ASP A 31 10.36 -3.54 1.23
CA ASP A 31 11.09 -4.27 2.26
C ASP A 31 11.16 -3.40 3.53
N ASP A 32 10.75 -3.96 4.66
CA ASP A 32 10.78 -3.30 5.96
C ASP A 32 11.22 -4.32 7.02
N ILE A 33 12.37 -4.06 7.63
CA ILE A 33 13.00 -4.97 8.60
C ILE A 33 12.06 -5.25 9.79
N ALA A 34 11.26 -4.26 10.22
CA ALA A 34 10.35 -4.47 11.33
C ALA A 34 9.19 -5.39 10.92
N PHE A 35 8.65 -5.26 9.70
CA PHE A 35 7.61 -6.17 9.21
C PHE A 35 8.14 -7.59 9.03
N GLU A 36 9.33 -7.74 8.45
CA GLU A 36 9.98 -9.03 8.27
C GLU A 36 10.25 -9.71 9.62
N ALA A 37 10.81 -8.98 10.59
CA ALA A 37 11.07 -9.50 11.93
C ALA A 37 9.81 -9.96 12.68
N ASN A 38 8.63 -9.44 12.31
CA ASN A 38 7.34 -9.82 12.87
C ASN A 38 6.56 -10.81 11.99
N GLY A 39 7.16 -11.34 10.91
CA GLY A 39 6.52 -12.31 10.03
C GLY A 39 5.36 -11.73 9.20
N LEU A 40 5.28 -10.41 9.05
CA LEU A 40 4.23 -9.72 8.31
C LEU A 40 4.55 -9.58 6.81
N GLY A 41 5.75 -9.99 6.40
CA GLY A 41 6.20 -9.91 5.01
C GLY A 41 6.60 -8.48 4.62
N ARG A 42 6.27 -8.10 3.37
CA ARG A 42 6.58 -6.76 2.85
C ARG A 42 5.52 -5.76 3.31
N LYS A 43 5.95 -4.53 3.60
CA LYS A 43 5.06 -3.44 4.01
C LYS A 43 4.38 -2.83 2.79
N VAL A 44 3.06 -2.62 2.87
CA VAL A 44 2.30 -1.89 1.84
C VAL A 44 2.02 -0.47 2.33
N VAL A 45 2.26 0.52 1.48
CA VAL A 45 1.92 1.93 1.72
C VAL A 45 1.21 2.52 0.51
N GLN A 46 0.43 3.58 0.72
CA GLN A 46 -0.07 4.41 -0.38
C GLN A 46 0.88 5.60 -0.61
N ALA A 47 1.32 5.79 -1.85
CA ALA A 47 2.24 6.85 -2.25
C ALA A 47 1.54 8.21 -2.28
N GLN A 48 2.22 9.23 -1.73
CA GLN A 48 1.85 10.64 -1.87
C GLN A 48 3.04 11.43 -2.41
N SER A 49 2.80 12.41 -3.27
CA SER A 49 3.88 13.24 -3.84
C SER A 49 4.26 14.38 -2.89
N VAL A 50 5.57 14.58 -2.73
CA VAL A 50 6.17 15.64 -1.91
C VAL A 50 7.34 16.26 -2.68
N THR A 51 7.46 17.58 -2.57
CA THR A 51 8.62 18.32 -3.07
C THR A 51 9.44 18.87 -1.90
N ALA A 52 10.71 18.49 -1.81
CA ALA A 52 11.65 19.05 -0.83
C ALA A 52 13.05 19.22 -1.46
N HIS A 53 13.76 20.29 -1.09
CA HIS A 53 15.09 20.59 -1.63
C HIS A 53 15.16 20.60 -3.18
N GLY A 54 14.07 21.01 -3.85
CA GLY A 54 14.00 21.06 -5.32
C GLY A 54 13.84 19.69 -6.01
N LYS A 55 13.63 18.62 -5.24
CA LYS A 55 13.34 17.27 -5.76
C LYS A 55 11.90 16.88 -5.41
N GLU A 56 11.18 16.35 -6.39
CA GLU A 56 9.90 15.66 -6.18
C GLU A 56 10.16 14.17 -5.93
N PHE A 57 9.49 13.61 -4.93
CA PHE A 57 9.59 12.20 -4.56
C PHE A 57 8.32 11.73 -3.85
N SER A 58 8.19 10.42 -3.65
CA SER A 58 7.04 9.82 -2.99
C SER A 58 7.31 9.49 -1.53
N VAL A 59 6.29 9.69 -0.70
CA VAL A 59 6.25 9.27 0.70
C VAL A 59 5.13 8.25 0.92
N GLY A 60 5.33 7.35 1.87
CA GLY A 60 4.29 6.45 2.39
C GLY A 60 3.73 6.95 3.72
N TYR A 61 2.43 6.80 3.91
CA TYR A 61 1.76 7.14 5.18
C TYR A 61 2.12 6.14 6.28
N LEU A 62 2.47 6.65 7.46
CA LEU A 62 2.58 5.91 8.71
C LEU A 62 1.37 6.23 9.58
N ASN A 63 0.56 5.23 9.89
CA ASN A 63 -0.53 5.37 10.85
C ASN A 63 0.01 5.32 12.29
N VAL A 64 0.78 6.32 12.69
CA VAL A 64 1.25 6.53 14.08
C VAL A 64 0.75 7.90 14.51
N ASP A 65 -0.17 7.95 15.49
CA ASP A 65 -0.73 9.06 16.28
C ASP A 65 -0.47 10.54 15.88
N GLY A 66 -0.40 10.83 14.59
CA GLY A 66 0.00 12.11 14.03
C GLY A 66 0.54 11.89 12.63
N THR A 67 -0.30 12.15 11.64
CA THR A 67 -0.10 12.03 10.18
C THR A 67 1.36 11.94 9.71
N GLY A 68 1.98 10.78 9.95
CA GLY A 68 3.41 10.58 9.75
C GLY A 68 3.65 10.14 8.32
N TYR A 69 4.75 10.60 7.72
CA TYR A 69 5.14 10.18 6.39
C TYR A 69 6.61 9.79 6.40
N VAL A 70 6.96 8.80 5.58
CA VAL A 70 8.35 8.42 5.34
C VAL A 70 8.65 8.40 3.85
N PRO A 71 9.82 8.89 3.40
CA PRO A 71 10.24 8.77 2.01
C PRO A 71 10.30 7.31 1.60
N ILE A 72 9.78 7.00 0.42
CA ILE A 72 9.98 5.69 -0.20
C ILE A 72 11.38 5.68 -0.77
N GLN A 73 12.25 4.86 -0.20
CA GLN A 73 13.67 4.78 -0.57
C GLN A 73 13.93 3.61 -1.52
N ASP A 74 14.85 3.79 -2.47
CA ASP A 74 15.27 2.73 -3.40
C ASP A 74 15.83 1.49 -2.67
N SER A 75 16.50 1.70 -1.53
CA SER A 75 17.03 0.62 -0.69
C SER A 75 15.95 -0.30 -0.10
N ALA A 76 14.70 0.16 -0.01
CA ALA A 76 13.56 -0.65 0.40
C ALA A 76 13.01 -1.53 -0.76
N ARG A 77 13.70 -1.55 -1.91
CA ARG A 77 13.36 -2.31 -3.12
C ARG A 77 11.88 -2.18 -3.49
N PRO A 78 11.37 -0.96 -3.70
CA PRO A 78 9.94 -0.73 -3.84
C PRO A 78 9.37 -1.39 -5.11
N VAL A 79 8.16 -1.94 -4.99
CA VAL A 79 7.40 -2.52 -6.11
C VAL A 79 6.07 -1.79 -6.23
N ASP A 80 5.81 -1.19 -7.40
CA ASP A 80 4.54 -0.54 -7.70
C ASP A 80 3.45 -1.60 -7.92
N LEU A 81 2.36 -1.49 -7.16
CA LEU A 81 1.17 -2.34 -7.31
C LEU A 81 0.09 -1.69 -8.17
N GLY A 82 0.20 -0.39 -8.48
CA GLY A 82 -0.82 0.38 -9.17
C GLY A 82 -1.82 1.06 -8.23
N ASP A 83 -2.84 1.68 -8.83
CA ASP A 83 -3.96 2.27 -8.12
C ASP A 83 -5.00 1.22 -7.67
N LEU A 84 -5.93 1.63 -6.81
CA LEU A 84 -6.97 0.75 -6.28
C LEU A 84 -7.82 0.13 -7.41
N ASP A 85 -8.18 0.92 -8.41
CA ASP A 85 -9.05 0.49 -9.50
C ASP A 85 -8.40 -0.61 -10.35
N SER A 86 -7.10 -0.50 -10.59
CA SER A 86 -6.32 -1.50 -11.34
C SER A 86 -6.12 -2.76 -10.50
N ILE A 87 -5.74 -2.63 -9.23
CA ILE A 87 -5.56 -3.76 -8.31
C ILE A 87 -6.85 -4.57 -8.16
N THR A 88 -7.97 -3.90 -7.94
CA THR A 88 -9.27 -4.56 -7.74
C THR A 88 -9.78 -5.20 -9.03
N ARG A 89 -9.56 -4.57 -10.20
CA ARG A 89 -9.92 -5.14 -11.51
C ARG A 89 -9.14 -6.42 -11.80
N ASP A 90 -7.82 -6.40 -11.57
CA ASP A 90 -6.95 -7.55 -11.86
C ASP A 90 -7.20 -8.73 -10.91
N ASN A 91 -7.81 -8.47 -9.74
CA ASN A 91 -8.07 -9.47 -8.71
C ASN A 91 -9.56 -9.59 -8.38
N ALA A 92 -10.46 -9.29 -9.33
CA ALA A 92 -11.90 -9.13 -9.07
C ALA A 92 -12.56 -10.34 -8.38
N ASP A 93 -12.16 -11.56 -8.75
CA ASP A 93 -12.72 -12.78 -8.14
C ASP A 93 -12.22 -13.00 -6.71
N LEU A 94 -10.92 -12.76 -6.47
CA LEU A 94 -10.33 -12.85 -5.14
C LEU A 94 -10.87 -11.75 -4.23
N PHE A 95 -11.04 -10.54 -4.75
CA PHE A 95 -11.71 -9.44 -4.07
C PHE A 95 -13.11 -9.83 -3.61
N ARG A 96 -13.92 -10.44 -4.50
CA ARG A 96 -15.26 -10.92 -4.16
C ARG A 96 -15.22 -12.00 -3.09
N ALA A 97 -14.29 -12.93 -3.16
CA ALA A 97 -14.12 -14.00 -2.18
C ALA A 97 -13.72 -13.45 -0.80
N LEU A 98 -12.78 -12.52 -0.74
CA LEU A 98 -12.37 -11.84 0.50
C LEU A 98 -13.55 -11.05 1.10
N HIS A 99 -14.28 -10.32 0.26
CA HIS A 99 -15.46 -9.56 0.69
C HIS A 99 -16.53 -10.47 1.31
N GLN A 100 -16.80 -11.63 0.70
CA GLN A 100 -17.71 -12.63 1.24
C GLN A 100 -17.19 -13.26 2.55
N ALA A 101 -15.90 -13.58 2.63
CA ALA A 101 -15.30 -14.25 3.77
C ALA A 101 -15.23 -13.35 5.02
N PHE A 102 -14.94 -12.05 4.85
CA PHE A 102 -14.85 -11.14 5.98
C PHE A 102 -16.20 -10.61 6.47
N GLY A 103 -17.29 -10.80 5.70
CA GLY A 103 -18.66 -10.60 6.17
C GLY A 103 -19.07 -9.17 6.52
N GLY A 104 -18.22 -8.17 6.22
CA GLY A 104 -18.49 -6.74 6.41
C GLY A 104 -19.10 -6.07 5.19
N ALA A 105 -19.75 -4.92 5.38
CA ALA A 105 -20.13 -4.07 4.25
C ALA A 105 -18.87 -3.55 3.54
N ALA A 106 -18.92 -3.31 2.22
CA ALA A 106 -17.75 -2.94 1.40
C ALA A 106 -17.03 -1.66 1.86
N ASP A 107 -17.73 -0.82 2.61
CA ASP A 107 -17.27 0.42 3.22
C ASP A 107 -16.60 0.24 4.60
N SER A 108 -16.60 -0.98 5.14
CA SER A 108 -16.06 -1.27 6.48
C SER A 108 -14.54 -1.44 6.52
N TYR A 109 -13.89 -1.56 5.35
CA TYR A 109 -12.43 -1.68 5.25
C TYR A 109 -11.86 -0.40 4.64
N SER A 110 -10.73 0.05 5.20
CA SER A 110 -9.92 1.03 4.48
C SER A 110 -9.36 0.39 3.21
N HIS A 111 -9.16 1.21 2.17
CA HIS A 111 -8.57 0.73 0.92
C HIS A 111 -7.19 0.07 1.13
N LEU A 112 -6.42 0.52 2.12
CA LEU A 112 -5.13 -0.06 2.47
C LEU A 112 -5.28 -1.47 3.05
N GLU A 113 -6.19 -1.69 3.99
CA GLU A 113 -6.46 -3.02 4.55
C GLU A 113 -6.87 -4.00 3.46
N LEU A 114 -7.67 -3.54 2.49
CA LEU A 114 -8.09 -4.34 1.36
C LEU A 114 -6.92 -4.74 0.45
N VAL A 115 -6.04 -3.80 0.11
CA VAL A 115 -4.86 -4.09 -0.71
C VAL A 115 -3.92 -5.06 0.03
N VAL A 116 -3.72 -4.87 1.34
CA VAL A 116 -2.93 -5.79 2.17
C VAL A 116 -3.54 -7.20 2.16
N ALA A 117 -4.86 -7.32 2.33
CA ALA A 117 -5.53 -8.61 2.30
C ALA A 117 -5.39 -9.31 0.94
N LEU A 118 -5.57 -8.58 -0.16
CA LEU A 118 -5.37 -9.11 -1.52
C LEU A 118 -3.95 -9.61 -1.73
N ARG A 119 -2.94 -8.81 -1.38
CA ARG A 119 -1.53 -9.19 -1.56
C ARG A 119 -1.16 -10.40 -0.73
N SER A 120 -1.62 -10.45 0.52
CA SER A 120 -1.44 -11.61 1.39
C SER A 120 -2.05 -12.88 0.79
N ALA A 121 -3.29 -12.79 0.29
CA ALA A 121 -3.97 -13.91 -0.34
C ALA A 121 -3.28 -14.38 -1.63
N THR A 122 -2.83 -13.46 -2.49
CA THR A 122 -2.06 -13.78 -3.70
C THR A 122 -0.73 -14.46 -3.36
N HIS A 123 0.00 -13.98 -2.34
CA HIS A 123 1.27 -14.60 -1.90
C HIS A 123 1.06 -15.99 -1.33
N GLN A 124 -0.05 -16.23 -0.63
CA GLN A 124 -0.42 -17.53 -0.09
C GLN A 124 -0.99 -18.49 -1.15
N GLY A 125 -1.17 -18.04 -2.39
CA GLY A 125 -1.75 -18.86 -3.47
C GLY A 125 -3.22 -19.21 -3.22
N ILE A 126 -3.95 -18.36 -2.48
CA ILE A 126 -5.38 -18.56 -2.24
C ILE A 126 -6.11 -18.38 -3.57
N ALA A 127 -6.66 -19.47 -4.09
CA ALA A 127 -7.57 -19.40 -5.23
C ALA A 127 -8.91 -18.79 -4.78
N PRO A 128 -9.53 -17.91 -5.58
CA PRO A 128 -10.90 -17.50 -5.32
C PRO A 128 -11.78 -18.76 -5.31
N LEU A 129 -12.53 -18.96 -4.22
CA LEU A 129 -13.53 -20.02 -4.18
C LEU A 129 -14.48 -19.82 -5.36
N ASN A 130 -14.52 -20.79 -6.28
CA ASN A 130 -15.54 -20.77 -7.31
C ASN A 130 -16.89 -20.82 -6.60
N SER A 131 -17.81 -19.91 -6.94
CA SER A 131 -19.15 -19.84 -6.35
C SER A 131 -19.95 -21.15 -6.46
N ALA A 132 -19.48 -22.11 -7.28
CA ALA A 132 -20.01 -23.46 -7.39
C ALA A 132 -19.69 -24.36 -6.17
N GLU A 133 -18.62 -24.08 -5.43
CA GLU A 133 -18.15 -24.91 -4.31
C GLU A 133 -18.78 -24.51 -2.97
N LEU A 134 -19.29 -23.29 -2.84
CA LEU A 134 -20.00 -22.76 -1.66
C LEU A 134 -21.45 -23.28 -1.49
N LYS A 135 -21.94 -24.10 -2.41
CA LYS A 135 -23.31 -24.66 -2.39
C LYS A 135 -23.39 -26.14 -1.97
N ARG A 136 -22.37 -26.67 -1.29
CA ARG A 136 -22.42 -28.03 -0.71
C ARG A 136 -22.62 -28.02 0.79
#